data_AF-A0A916BVG6-F1
#
_entry.id   AF-A0A916BVG6-F1
#
_cell.length_a   1.000
_cell.length_b   1.000
_cell.length_c   1.000
_cell.angle_alpha   90.00
_cell.angle_beta   90.00
_cell.angle_gamma   90.00
#
_symmetry.space_group_name_H-M   'P 1'
#
loop_
_entity.id
_entity.type
_entity.pdbx_description
1 polymer ?
#
loop_
_entity_poly.entity_id
_entity_poly.type
_entity_poly.pdbx_seq_one_letter_code
_entity_poly.pdbx_strand_id
1 'polypeptide(L)'
;MMKPKVFRLSRALQSIGASLVVVVGLSYVFFALAGLSQADATVWLGLLLFTGPFVVLGLYWFWRHSGAVILTEDAILVRHFQFERRLAYADVVAFQERDAHLPPNYVLKSPAGVLKFSRETENFHELYTFLRQKIAVLREADSVTFPLSLNFMPGFLKSVGAWVGVIGFLLGGMTCWGLRESQNLSEDVFFIGLTAVLFLGLTLAAALPKLKQKPRELIFTAKEIQLQPFWGPPQLFKTDQIQSLLIEEQVSFTRTIRMPWMKIRVTVHPLIIKFYAGKHLVIEEGQIWQVGYSPERLLDTLRQLYRPQKPGEQLLRAGQNKQRS
;
A
#
# COMPACT_ATOMS: atom_id res chain seq x y z
N MET A 1 -20.88 28.50 4.61
CA MET A 1 -19.44 28.67 4.32
C MET A 1 -18.62 27.71 5.17
N MET A 2 -18.52 26.45 4.74
CA MET A 2 -17.50 25.52 5.21
C MET A 2 -16.14 26.01 4.73
N LYS A 3 -15.16 26.03 5.64
CA LYS A 3 -13.77 26.29 5.28
C LYS A 3 -13.27 25.15 4.37
N PRO A 4 -12.53 25.45 3.30
CA PRO A 4 -11.97 24.43 2.43
C PRO A 4 -11.05 23.51 3.23
N LYS A 5 -11.24 22.19 3.12
CA LYS A 5 -10.37 21.19 3.76
C LYS A 5 -9.24 20.85 2.80
N VAL A 6 -8.00 20.88 3.28
CA VAL A 6 -6.79 20.65 2.47
C VAL A 6 -6.09 19.39 2.93
N PHE A 7 -5.92 18.44 2.03
CA PHE A 7 -5.24 17.18 2.25
C PHE A 7 -3.97 17.15 1.40
N ARG A 8 -2.79 17.04 2.02
CA ARG A 8 -1.53 17.03 1.28
C ARG A 8 -1.31 15.67 0.64
N LEU A 9 -0.81 15.65 -0.60
CA LEU A 9 -0.35 14.40 -1.22
C LEU A 9 0.85 13.83 -0.45
N SER A 10 1.08 12.52 -0.60
CA SER A 10 1.99 11.72 0.26
C SER A 10 3.35 12.35 0.53
N ARG A 11 3.60 12.69 1.81
CA ARG A 11 4.92 13.12 2.28
C ARG A 11 5.96 11.99 2.19
N ALA A 12 5.54 10.74 2.36
CA ALA A 12 6.44 9.59 2.29
C ALA A 12 6.93 9.34 0.85
N LEU A 13 6.06 9.45 -0.15
CA LEU A 13 6.48 9.33 -1.55
C LEU A 13 7.30 10.54 -2.01
N GLN A 14 6.96 11.74 -1.55
CA GLN A 14 7.81 12.93 -1.73
C GLN A 14 9.20 12.72 -1.13
N SER A 15 9.29 12.22 0.11
CA SER A 15 10.56 11.99 0.78
C SER A 15 11.38 10.88 0.12
N ILE A 16 10.75 9.84 -0.44
CA ILE A 16 11.46 8.81 -1.22
C ILE A 16 12.06 9.43 -2.49
N GLY A 17 11.28 10.20 -3.25
CA GLY A 17 11.77 10.90 -4.44
C GLY A 17 12.92 11.85 -4.12
N ALA A 18 12.76 12.69 -3.09
CA ALA A 18 13.80 13.59 -2.61
C ALA A 18 15.04 12.84 -2.11
N SER A 19 14.87 11.76 -1.34
CA SER A 19 15.99 10.96 -0.83
C SER A 19 16.76 10.30 -1.97
N LEU A 20 16.08 9.83 -3.01
CA LEU A 20 16.74 9.24 -4.18
C LEU A 20 17.63 10.28 -4.88
N VAL A 21 17.13 11.50 -5.07
CA VAL A 21 17.90 12.62 -5.65
C VAL A 21 19.08 13.00 -4.76
N VAL A 22 18.88 13.08 -3.43
CA VAL A 22 19.93 13.43 -2.47
C VAL A 22 21.01 12.34 -2.41
N VAL A 23 20.64 11.05 -2.35
CA VAL A 23 21.60 9.93 -2.32
C VAL A 23 22.45 9.93 -3.59
N VAL A 24 21.82 10.11 -4.76
CA VAL A 24 22.58 10.22 -6.01
C VAL A 24 23.49 11.46 -5.97
N GLY A 25 22.98 12.64 -5.60
CA GLY A 25 23.80 13.84 -5.49
C GLY A 25 24.99 13.72 -4.53
N LEU A 26 24.79 13.10 -3.36
CA LEU A 26 25.86 12.82 -2.40
C LEU A 26 26.87 11.80 -2.95
N SER A 27 26.43 10.80 -3.71
CA SER A 27 27.35 9.87 -4.36
C SER A 27 28.26 10.59 -5.37
N TYR A 28 27.73 11.54 -6.14
CA TYR A 28 28.53 12.39 -7.03
C TYR A 28 29.56 13.22 -6.28
N VAL A 29 29.15 13.87 -5.20
CA VAL A 29 30.06 14.68 -4.35
C VAL A 29 31.13 13.80 -3.73
N PHE A 30 30.76 12.62 -3.23
CA PHE A 30 31.71 11.66 -2.69
C PHE A 30 32.74 11.20 -3.73
N PHE A 31 32.30 10.82 -4.94
CA PHE A 31 33.21 10.44 -6.01
C PHE A 31 34.11 11.60 -6.45
N ALA A 32 33.59 12.83 -6.52
CA ALA A 32 34.39 14.02 -6.81
C ALA A 32 35.46 14.29 -5.75
N LEU A 33 35.13 14.10 -4.47
CA LEU A 33 36.03 14.31 -3.32
C LEU A 33 37.03 13.16 -3.13
N ALA A 34 36.66 11.92 -3.46
CA ALA A 34 37.48 10.73 -3.31
C ALA A 34 38.60 10.60 -4.36
N GLY A 35 38.86 11.64 -5.15
CA GLY A 35 39.99 11.69 -6.09
C GLY A 35 39.71 11.16 -7.48
N LEU A 36 38.45 10.86 -7.85
CA LEU A 36 38.06 10.67 -9.26
C LEU A 36 38.07 11.98 -10.06
N SER A 37 38.58 13.08 -9.50
CA SER A 37 38.90 14.29 -10.26
C SER A 37 39.95 14.05 -11.35
N GLN A 38 40.76 12.98 -11.24
CA GLN A 38 41.66 12.51 -12.30
C GLN A 38 41.07 11.35 -13.13
N ALA A 39 39.82 10.95 -12.89
CA ALA A 39 39.18 9.90 -13.69
C ALA A 39 38.88 10.40 -15.10
N ASP A 40 39.12 9.54 -16.09
CA ASP A 40 38.80 9.84 -17.48
C ASP A 40 37.32 10.17 -17.66
N ALA A 41 37.03 11.00 -18.66
CA ALA A 41 35.67 11.44 -19.00
C ALA A 41 34.68 10.27 -19.20
N THR A 42 35.18 9.10 -19.58
CA THR A 42 34.42 7.85 -19.71
C THR A 42 33.83 7.35 -18.39
N VAL A 43 34.53 7.51 -17.27
CA VAL A 43 34.06 7.12 -15.94
C VAL A 43 32.91 8.04 -15.50
N TRP A 44 33.06 9.35 -15.71
CA TRP A 44 32.02 10.34 -15.43
C TRP A 44 30.77 10.15 -16.30
N LEU A 45 30.95 9.86 -17.59
CA LEU A 45 29.86 9.55 -18.51
C LEU A 45 29.12 8.26 -18.09
N GLY A 46 29.88 7.22 -17.70
CA GLY A 46 29.32 5.96 -17.21
C GLY A 46 28.49 6.16 -15.92
N LEU A 47 29.00 6.95 -14.98
CA LEU A 47 28.29 7.30 -13.75
C LEU A 47 27.00 8.08 -14.05
N LEU A 48 27.03 9.00 -15.02
CA LEU A 48 25.87 9.78 -15.44
C LEU A 48 24.80 8.95 -16.14
N LEU A 49 25.20 8.04 -17.02
CA LEU A 49 24.26 7.12 -17.66
C LEU A 49 23.66 6.13 -16.65
N PHE A 50 24.44 5.71 -15.65
CA PHE A 50 23.97 4.80 -14.62
C PHE A 50 23.02 5.46 -13.62
N THR A 51 23.39 6.64 -13.11
CA THR A 51 22.63 7.31 -12.03
C THR A 51 21.58 8.31 -12.54
N GLY A 52 21.72 8.82 -13.76
CA GLY A 52 20.80 9.76 -14.39
C GLY A 52 19.34 9.29 -14.44
N PRO A 53 19.05 8.03 -14.84
CA PRO A 53 17.71 7.47 -14.77
C PRO A 53 17.11 7.51 -13.37
N PHE A 54 17.91 7.31 -12.31
CA PHE A 54 17.43 7.41 -10.93
C PHE A 54 17.13 8.85 -10.54
N VAL A 55 17.95 9.83 -10.93
CA VAL A 55 17.64 11.25 -10.69
C VAL A 55 16.35 11.65 -11.39
N VAL A 56 16.18 11.27 -12.67
CA VAL A 56 14.98 11.54 -13.46
C VAL A 56 13.75 10.88 -12.80
N LEU A 57 13.88 9.62 -12.38
CA LEU A 57 12.82 8.90 -11.69
C LEU A 57 12.47 9.55 -10.34
N GLY A 58 13.48 9.96 -9.57
CA GLY A 58 13.32 10.63 -8.28
C GLY A 58 12.63 11.98 -8.39
N LEU A 59 13.04 12.81 -9.36
CA LEU A 59 12.40 14.07 -9.69
C LEU A 59 10.96 13.86 -10.18
N TYR A 60 10.74 12.89 -11.07
CA TYR A 60 9.41 12.52 -11.53
C TYR A 60 8.51 12.12 -10.36
N TRP A 61 8.98 11.26 -9.45
CA TRP A 61 8.22 10.85 -8.28
C TRP A 61 7.95 12.03 -7.33
N PHE A 62 8.96 12.83 -7.04
CA PHE A 62 8.82 14.02 -6.20
C PHE A 62 7.76 14.95 -6.79
N TRP A 63 7.87 15.29 -8.06
CA TRP A 63 6.93 16.19 -8.74
C TRP A 63 5.51 15.62 -8.79
N ARG A 64 5.37 14.32 -9.12
CA ARG A 64 4.07 13.64 -9.25
C ARG A 64 3.32 13.52 -7.92
N HIS A 65 4.06 13.34 -6.83
CA HIS A 65 3.49 13.18 -5.49
C HIS A 65 3.45 14.47 -4.68
N SER A 66 3.95 15.57 -5.23
CA SER A 66 3.84 16.89 -4.62
C SER A 66 2.53 17.59 -5.01
N GLY A 67 1.84 18.11 -4.00
CA GLY A 67 0.58 18.83 -4.17
C GLY A 67 -0.42 18.59 -3.04
N ALA A 68 -1.66 18.97 -3.29
CA ALA A 68 -2.75 18.81 -2.34
C ALA A 68 -4.08 18.51 -3.06
N VAL A 69 -4.93 17.75 -2.38
CA VAL A 69 -6.35 17.62 -2.67
C VAL A 69 -7.11 18.60 -1.78
N ILE A 70 -7.82 19.54 -2.38
CA ILE A 70 -8.60 20.56 -1.68
C ILE A 70 -10.07 20.25 -1.91
N LEU A 71 -10.82 20.10 -0.83
CA LEU A 71 -12.26 19.88 -0.86
C LEU A 71 -12.96 21.20 -0.58
N THR A 72 -13.82 21.61 -1.50
CA THR A 72 -14.69 22.79 -1.39
C THR A 72 -16.14 22.33 -1.15
N GLU A 73 -17.10 23.26 -1.09
CA GLU A 73 -18.50 22.89 -0.85
C GLU A 73 -19.10 22.11 -2.03
N ASP A 74 -18.67 22.42 -3.27
CA ASP A 74 -19.24 21.96 -4.53
C ASP A 74 -18.27 21.15 -5.41
N ALA A 75 -16.95 21.25 -5.18
CA ALA A 75 -15.95 20.62 -6.02
C ALA A 75 -14.73 20.04 -5.28
N ILE A 76 -14.04 19.14 -5.98
CA ILE A 76 -12.71 18.63 -5.64
C ILE A 76 -11.70 19.35 -6.51
N LEU A 77 -10.66 19.87 -5.89
CA LEU A 77 -9.52 20.48 -6.56
C LEU A 77 -8.29 19.61 -6.27
N VAL A 78 -7.59 19.18 -7.30
CA VAL A 78 -6.25 18.58 -7.14
C VAL A 78 -5.25 19.58 -7.69
N ARG A 79 -4.44 20.13 -6.80
CA ARG A 79 -3.40 21.08 -7.12
C ARG A 79 -2.03 20.42 -7.01
N HIS A 80 -1.37 20.28 -8.13
CA HIS A 80 0.07 20.01 -8.23
C HIS A 80 0.82 21.34 -8.45
N PHE A 81 2.14 21.35 -8.27
CA PHE A 81 3.01 22.54 -8.32
C PHE A 81 2.59 23.63 -9.35
N GLN A 82 2.25 23.25 -10.58
CA GLN A 82 1.81 24.17 -11.63
C GLN A 82 0.45 23.83 -12.26
N PHE A 83 -0.20 22.75 -11.81
CA PHE A 83 -1.43 22.25 -12.44
C PHE A 83 -2.54 22.14 -11.42
N GLU A 84 -3.65 22.81 -11.68
CA GLU A 84 -4.88 22.68 -10.90
C GLU A 84 -5.95 22.01 -11.76
N ARG A 85 -6.55 20.94 -11.25
CA ARG A 85 -7.72 20.32 -11.85
C ARG A 85 -8.89 20.41 -10.89
N ARG A 86 -9.99 20.98 -11.36
CA ARG A 86 -11.27 21.05 -10.65
C ARG A 86 -12.23 20.01 -11.20
N LEU A 87 -13.00 19.39 -10.30
CA LEU A 87 -14.08 18.48 -10.63
C LEU A 87 -15.26 18.74 -9.70
N ALA A 88 -16.43 19.12 -10.22
CA ALA A 88 -17.62 19.28 -9.39
C ALA A 88 -18.13 17.91 -8.91
N TYR A 89 -18.70 17.85 -7.70
CA TYR A 89 -19.21 16.59 -7.14
C TYR A 89 -20.34 15.99 -8.00
N ALA A 90 -21.19 16.86 -8.56
CA ALA A 90 -22.33 16.47 -9.39
C ALA A 90 -21.90 15.82 -10.73
N ASP A 91 -20.72 16.17 -11.24
CA ASP A 91 -20.23 15.70 -12.54
C ASP A 91 -19.53 14.35 -12.45
N VAL A 92 -19.39 13.79 -11.25
CA VAL A 92 -18.72 12.50 -11.05
C VAL A 92 -19.64 11.37 -11.47
N VAL A 93 -19.36 10.79 -12.63
CA VAL A 93 -20.14 9.70 -13.23
C VAL A 93 -19.62 8.33 -12.83
N ALA A 94 -18.31 8.21 -12.60
CA ALA A 94 -17.72 6.94 -12.23
C ALA A 94 -16.54 7.09 -11.27
N PHE A 95 -16.37 6.08 -10.44
CA PHE A 95 -15.29 5.98 -9.48
C PHE A 95 -14.61 4.61 -9.61
N GLN A 96 -13.28 4.62 -9.75
CA GLN A 96 -12.48 3.40 -9.84
C GLN A 96 -11.38 3.41 -8.79
N GLU A 97 -11.39 2.36 -7.97
CA GLU A 97 -10.29 1.99 -7.09
C GLU A 97 -9.35 1.05 -7.84
N ARG A 98 -8.09 1.44 -7.94
CA ARG A 98 -7.03 0.60 -8.49
C ARG A 98 -6.21 0.00 -7.35
N ASP A 99 -5.61 -1.16 -7.63
CA ASP A 99 -4.70 -1.85 -6.73
C ASP A 99 -3.59 -0.92 -6.24
N ALA A 100 -3.16 -1.13 -4.99
CA ALA A 100 -2.23 -0.26 -4.27
C ALA A 100 -0.82 -0.15 -4.87
N HIS A 101 -0.49 -0.93 -5.90
CA HIS A 101 0.88 -1.17 -6.31
C HIS A 101 1.55 0.00 -7.02
N LEU A 102 0.79 0.80 -7.77
CA LEU A 102 1.32 1.96 -8.47
C LEU A 102 0.31 3.11 -8.44
N PRO A 103 0.58 4.21 -7.71
CA PRO A 103 -0.27 5.38 -7.74
C PRO A 103 -0.37 5.95 -9.16
N PRO A 104 -1.52 6.51 -9.56
CA PRO A 104 -2.67 6.83 -8.72
C PRO A 104 -3.67 5.68 -8.55
N ASN A 105 -4.10 5.50 -7.30
CA ASN A 105 -4.94 4.38 -6.88
C ASN A 105 -6.44 4.75 -6.86
N TYR A 106 -6.77 6.04 -6.91
CA TYR A 106 -8.14 6.56 -6.91
C TYR A 106 -8.36 7.38 -8.18
N VAL A 107 -9.37 7.00 -8.95
CA VAL A 107 -9.70 7.63 -10.24
C VAL A 107 -11.16 8.01 -10.25
N LEU A 108 -11.44 9.32 -10.21
CA LEU A 108 -12.78 9.88 -10.43
C LEU A 108 -12.89 10.31 -11.89
N LYS A 109 -13.96 9.87 -12.55
CA LYS A 109 -14.26 10.20 -13.94
C LYS A 109 -15.48 11.10 -14.01
N SER A 110 -15.38 12.11 -14.85
CA SER A 110 -16.46 12.99 -15.27
C SER A 110 -16.46 13.10 -16.80
N PRO A 111 -17.52 13.61 -17.43
CA PRO A 111 -17.52 13.91 -18.85
C PRO A 111 -16.41 14.92 -19.24
N ALA A 112 -16.10 15.86 -18.34
CA ALA A 112 -15.10 16.91 -18.55
C ALA A 112 -13.65 16.44 -18.34
N GLY A 113 -13.44 15.28 -17.72
CA GLY A 113 -12.10 14.76 -17.49
C GLY A 113 -11.97 13.79 -16.32
N VAL A 114 -10.71 13.45 -16.02
CA VAL A 114 -10.35 12.45 -15.02
C VAL A 114 -9.48 13.06 -13.93
N LEU A 115 -9.90 12.90 -12.68
CA LEU A 115 -9.17 13.31 -11.49
C LEU A 115 -8.55 12.08 -10.83
N LYS A 116 -7.25 12.15 -10.53
CA LYS A 116 -6.50 11.01 -10.01
C LYS A 116 -5.69 11.43 -8.79
N PHE A 117 -5.82 10.70 -7.69
CA PHE A 117 -5.02 10.91 -6.48
C PHE A 117 -4.62 9.58 -5.83
N SER A 118 -3.70 9.65 -4.87
CA SER A 118 -3.12 8.46 -4.22
C SER A 118 -3.83 8.14 -2.89
N ARG A 119 -3.86 6.85 -2.52
CA ARG A 119 -4.24 6.37 -1.18
C ARG A 119 -3.29 6.90 -0.09
N GLU A 120 -2.06 7.21 -0.48
CA GLU A 120 -1.01 7.73 0.42
C GLU A 120 -1.18 9.23 0.74
N THR A 121 -2.33 9.83 0.41
CA THR A 121 -2.63 11.23 0.76
C THR A 121 -2.77 11.34 2.29
N GLU A 122 -2.28 12.44 2.87
CA GLU A 122 -2.37 12.68 4.31
C GLU A 122 -3.84 12.68 4.76
N ASN A 123 -4.14 11.98 5.87
CA ASN A 123 -5.51 11.76 6.39
C ASN A 123 -6.47 11.20 5.33
N PHE A 124 -6.02 10.21 4.56
CA PHE A 124 -6.80 9.62 3.48
C PHE A 124 -8.19 9.12 3.92
N HIS A 125 -8.30 8.53 5.10
CA HIS A 125 -9.57 8.05 5.66
C HIS A 125 -10.62 9.18 5.77
N GLU A 126 -10.22 10.36 6.25
CA GLU A 126 -11.11 11.52 6.32
C GLU A 126 -11.49 12.04 4.93
N LEU A 127 -10.52 12.11 4.01
CA LEU A 127 -10.74 12.50 2.62
C LEU A 127 -11.77 11.56 1.97
N TYR A 128 -11.58 10.25 2.09
CA TYR A 128 -12.47 9.25 1.50
C TYR A 128 -13.89 9.34 2.10
N THR A 129 -13.99 9.42 3.43
CA THR A 129 -15.28 9.55 4.13
C THR A 129 -16.04 10.79 3.67
N PHE A 130 -15.34 11.93 3.51
CA PHE A 130 -15.97 13.16 3.00
C PHE A 130 -16.43 13.02 1.55
N LEU A 131 -15.59 12.47 0.67
CA LEU A 131 -15.94 12.26 -0.73
C LEU A 131 -17.16 11.34 -0.87
N ARG A 132 -17.24 10.29 -0.05
CA ARG A 132 -18.38 9.38 -0.01
C ARG A 132 -19.67 10.07 0.48
N GLN A 133 -19.56 11.02 1.41
CA GLN A 133 -20.69 11.84 1.82
C GLN A 133 -21.17 12.81 0.73
N LYS A 134 -20.35 13.13 -0.27
CA LYS A 134 -20.72 14.12 -1.31
C LYS A 134 -21.04 13.51 -2.67
N ILE A 135 -20.50 12.33 -2.98
CA ILE A 135 -20.63 11.70 -4.30
C ILE A 135 -21.46 10.42 -4.17
N ALA A 136 -22.58 10.36 -4.89
CA ALA A 136 -23.51 9.23 -4.84
C ALA A 136 -22.87 7.91 -5.28
N VAL A 137 -22.07 7.93 -6.35
CA VAL A 137 -21.39 6.75 -6.91
C VAL A 137 -20.41 6.09 -5.92
N LEU A 138 -19.89 6.84 -4.94
CA LEU A 138 -19.03 6.28 -3.88
C LEU A 138 -19.83 5.60 -2.75
N ARG A 139 -21.15 5.79 -2.71
CA ARG A 139 -22.03 5.18 -1.71
C ARG A 139 -22.57 3.83 -2.15
N GLU A 140 -22.72 3.63 -3.44
CA GLU A 140 -23.15 2.37 -4.03
C GLU A 140 -22.04 1.34 -3.87
N ALA A 141 -22.24 0.37 -2.97
CA ALA A 141 -21.36 -0.79 -2.94
C ALA A 141 -21.72 -1.71 -4.10
N ASP A 142 -20.71 -2.26 -4.77
CA ASP A 142 -20.93 -3.25 -5.82
C ASP A 142 -21.74 -4.42 -5.26
N SER A 143 -22.60 -5.01 -6.09
CA SER A 143 -23.31 -6.23 -5.72
C SER A 143 -22.30 -7.38 -5.61
N VAL A 144 -21.83 -7.67 -4.40
CA VAL A 144 -20.89 -8.77 -4.14
C VAL A 144 -21.69 -10.01 -3.73
N THR A 145 -21.35 -11.14 -4.36
CA THR A 145 -21.89 -12.46 -4.01
C THR A 145 -20.84 -13.32 -3.32
N PHE A 146 -21.29 -14.24 -2.47
CA PHE A 146 -20.40 -15.25 -1.91
C PHE A 146 -19.92 -16.25 -3.01
N PRO A 147 -18.70 -16.80 -2.88
CA PRO A 147 -17.68 -16.48 -1.88
C PRO A 147 -16.88 -15.22 -2.25
N LEU A 148 -16.59 -14.37 -1.26
CA LEU A 148 -15.67 -13.25 -1.44
C LEU A 148 -14.27 -13.70 -0.99
N SER A 149 -13.34 -13.83 -1.94
CA SER A 149 -11.93 -14.13 -1.65
C SER A 149 -11.07 -12.87 -1.76
N LEU A 150 -10.28 -12.63 -0.71
CA LEU A 150 -9.25 -11.60 -0.66
C LEU A 150 -7.88 -12.27 -0.69
N ASN A 151 -7.21 -12.24 -1.83
CA ASN A 151 -5.90 -12.86 -2.03
C ASN A 151 -4.75 -11.85 -1.86
N PHE A 152 -3.97 -11.99 -0.79
CA PHE A 152 -2.88 -11.07 -0.45
C PHE A 152 -1.54 -11.42 -1.12
N MET A 153 -1.44 -12.60 -1.73
CA MET A 153 -0.20 -13.13 -2.33
C MET A 153 0.37 -12.26 -3.46
N PRO A 154 -0.43 -11.79 -4.45
CA PRO A 154 0.11 -11.03 -5.58
C PRO A 154 0.77 -9.72 -5.13
N GLY A 155 0.18 -9.07 -4.12
CA GLY A 155 0.71 -7.82 -3.60
C GLY A 155 2.00 -7.99 -2.79
N PHE A 156 2.13 -9.11 -2.07
CA PHE A 156 3.34 -9.50 -1.39
C PHE A 156 4.49 -9.77 -2.37
N LEU A 157 4.27 -10.63 -3.37
CA LEU A 157 5.29 -11.03 -4.35
C LEU A 157 5.79 -9.85 -5.18
N LYS A 158 4.91 -8.95 -5.63
CA LYS A 158 5.32 -7.76 -6.39
C LYS A 158 6.18 -6.81 -5.56
N SER A 159 5.83 -6.60 -4.28
CA SER A 159 6.58 -5.71 -3.39
C SER A 159 7.96 -6.27 -3.03
N VAL A 160 8.04 -7.55 -2.65
CA VAL A 160 9.33 -8.19 -2.31
C VAL A 160 10.16 -8.39 -3.58
N GLY A 161 9.54 -8.85 -4.66
CA GLY A 161 10.18 -9.09 -5.95
C GLY A 161 10.80 -7.83 -6.56
N ALA A 162 10.15 -6.66 -6.44
CA ALA A 162 10.72 -5.41 -6.93
C ALA A 162 12.02 -5.04 -6.18
N TRP A 163 12.05 -5.14 -4.86
CA TRP A 163 13.24 -4.82 -4.07
C TRP A 163 14.36 -5.84 -4.26
N VAL A 164 14.01 -7.13 -4.31
CA VAL A 164 14.94 -8.21 -4.63
C VAL A 164 15.53 -7.99 -6.03
N GLY A 165 14.71 -7.63 -7.02
CA GLY A 165 15.15 -7.37 -8.38
C GLY A 165 16.13 -6.19 -8.47
N VAL A 166 15.84 -5.08 -7.80
CA VAL A 166 16.75 -3.91 -7.74
C VAL A 166 18.09 -4.29 -7.11
N ILE A 167 18.08 -4.99 -5.99
CA ILE A 167 19.31 -5.40 -5.30
C ILE A 167 20.08 -6.43 -6.14
N GLY A 168 19.38 -7.37 -6.78
CA GLY A 168 19.98 -8.33 -7.70
C GLY A 168 20.65 -7.66 -8.90
N PHE A 169 20.02 -6.62 -9.46
CA PHE A 169 20.62 -5.82 -10.53
C PHE A 169 21.88 -5.09 -10.08
N LEU A 170 21.86 -4.46 -8.90
CA LEU A 170 23.03 -3.77 -8.34
C LEU A 170 24.17 -4.75 -8.04
N LEU A 171 23.87 -5.86 -7.37
CA LEU A 171 24.86 -6.90 -7.07
C LEU A 171 25.43 -7.48 -8.37
N GLY A 172 24.59 -7.86 -9.34
CA GLY A 172 25.03 -8.39 -10.62
C GLY A 172 25.88 -7.40 -11.41
N GLY A 173 25.55 -6.10 -11.39
CA GLY A 173 26.36 -5.05 -12.00
C GLY A 173 27.75 -4.94 -11.36
N MET A 174 27.84 -5.03 -10.03
CA MET A 174 29.13 -5.06 -9.31
C MET A 174 29.93 -6.33 -9.64
N THR A 175 29.28 -7.50 -9.74
CA THR A 175 29.93 -8.75 -10.12
C THR A 175 30.48 -8.67 -11.54
N CYS A 176 29.69 -8.21 -12.52
CA CYS A 176 30.14 -8.06 -13.90
C CYS A 176 31.32 -7.08 -14.03
N TRP A 177 31.33 -6.01 -13.23
CA TRP A 177 32.47 -5.09 -13.17
C TRP A 177 33.71 -5.79 -12.60
N GLY A 178 33.58 -6.49 -11.47
CA GLY A 178 34.69 -7.23 -10.85
C GLY A 178 35.28 -8.31 -11.76
N LEU A 179 34.42 -9.04 -12.48
CA LEU A 179 34.83 -10.06 -13.45
C LEU A 179 35.58 -9.48 -14.66
N ARG A 180 35.34 -8.21 -15.01
CA ARG A 180 36.03 -7.56 -16.13
C ARG A 180 37.46 -7.17 -15.79
N GLU A 181 37.71 -6.83 -14.52
CA GLU A 181 39.03 -6.42 -14.03
C GLU A 181 39.86 -7.62 -13.52
N SER A 182 39.18 -8.72 -13.20
CA SER A 182 39.80 -9.96 -12.76
C SER A 182 40.60 -10.63 -13.87
N GLN A 183 41.80 -11.11 -13.52
CA GLN A 183 42.65 -11.93 -14.38
C GLN A 183 42.64 -13.41 -13.95
N ASN A 184 41.92 -13.75 -12.87
CA ASN A 184 42.02 -15.02 -12.17
C ASN A 184 40.66 -15.73 -12.08
N LEU A 185 40.58 -16.94 -12.62
CA LEU A 185 39.36 -17.75 -12.64
C LEU A 185 38.86 -18.11 -11.22
N SER A 186 39.76 -18.25 -10.25
CA SER A 186 39.40 -18.48 -8.85
C SER A 186 38.73 -17.27 -8.19
N GLU A 187 39.15 -16.05 -8.56
CA GLU A 187 38.53 -14.82 -8.09
C GLU A 187 37.14 -14.66 -8.70
N ASP A 188 36.98 -14.99 -9.98
CA ASP A 188 35.69 -14.97 -10.67
C ASP A 188 34.66 -15.89 -10.01
N VAL A 189 35.05 -17.14 -9.76
CA VAL A 189 34.19 -18.12 -9.08
C VAL A 189 33.85 -17.64 -7.66
N PHE A 190 34.79 -17.01 -6.97
CA PHE A 190 34.55 -16.44 -5.64
C PHE A 190 33.54 -15.29 -5.68
N PHE A 191 33.66 -14.33 -6.60
CA PHE A 191 32.73 -13.20 -6.72
C PHE A 191 31.33 -13.64 -7.14
N ILE A 192 31.22 -14.59 -8.08
CA ILE A 192 29.94 -15.17 -8.49
C ILE A 192 29.30 -15.91 -7.30
N GLY A 193 30.07 -16.74 -6.60
CA GLY A 193 29.60 -17.48 -5.42
C GLY A 193 29.12 -16.55 -4.31
N LEU A 194 29.90 -15.51 -3.98
CA LEU A 194 29.56 -14.50 -2.99
C LEU A 194 28.27 -13.76 -3.37
N THR A 195 28.14 -13.37 -4.63
CA THR A 195 26.94 -12.69 -5.15
C THR A 195 25.70 -13.57 -5.03
N ALA A 196 25.82 -14.85 -5.43
CA ALA A 196 24.72 -15.80 -5.34
C ALA A 196 24.29 -16.03 -3.88
N VAL A 197 25.25 -16.20 -2.95
CA VAL A 197 24.96 -16.37 -1.52
C VAL A 197 24.31 -15.12 -0.93
N LEU A 198 24.81 -13.92 -1.24
CA LEU A 198 24.23 -12.67 -0.75
C LEU A 198 22.83 -12.44 -1.31
N PHE A 199 22.63 -12.68 -2.60
CA PHE A 199 21.32 -12.56 -3.23
C PHE A 199 20.32 -13.55 -2.62
N LEU A 200 20.69 -14.84 -2.53
CA LEU A 200 19.83 -15.88 -1.96
C LEU A 200 19.52 -15.58 -0.47
N GLY A 201 20.54 -15.25 0.32
CA GLY A 201 20.38 -14.89 1.74
C GLY A 201 19.47 -13.69 1.92
N LEU A 202 19.59 -12.68 1.07
CA LEU A 202 18.76 -11.47 1.13
C LEU A 202 17.32 -11.72 0.66
N THR A 203 17.10 -12.55 -0.36
CA THR A 203 15.75 -12.95 -0.78
C THR A 203 15.02 -13.69 0.35
N LEU A 204 15.71 -14.63 0.99
CA LEU A 204 15.19 -15.40 2.12
C LEU A 204 14.92 -14.50 3.32
N ALA A 205 15.88 -13.65 3.71
CA ALA A 205 15.73 -12.72 4.83
C ALA A 205 14.62 -11.68 4.61
N ALA A 206 14.39 -11.24 3.37
CA ALA A 206 13.33 -10.29 3.04
C ALA A 206 11.94 -10.95 2.96
N ALA A 207 11.87 -12.20 2.49
CA ALA A 207 10.61 -12.91 2.27
C ALA A 207 10.11 -13.65 3.53
N LEU A 208 10.97 -14.43 4.19
CA LEU A 208 10.58 -15.33 5.29
C LEU A 208 9.84 -14.66 6.45
N PRO A 209 10.31 -13.51 7.01
CA PRO A 209 9.63 -12.88 8.15
C PRO A 209 8.22 -12.42 7.78
N LYS A 210 8.06 -11.91 6.55
CA LYS A 210 6.79 -11.39 6.06
C LYS A 210 5.81 -12.49 5.67
N LEU A 211 6.32 -13.62 5.16
CA LEU A 211 5.52 -14.81 4.86
C LEU A 211 4.92 -15.40 6.14
N LYS A 212 5.67 -15.41 7.25
CA LYS A 212 5.16 -15.93 8.54
C LYS A 212 4.08 -15.04 9.18
N GLN A 213 4.15 -13.73 8.95
CA GLN A 213 3.30 -12.76 9.66
C GLN A 213 2.00 -12.42 8.92
N LYS A 214 1.90 -12.68 7.61
CA LYS A 214 0.74 -12.28 6.82
C LYS A 214 -0.13 -13.48 6.43
N PRO A 215 -1.46 -13.35 6.38
CA PRO A 215 -2.30 -14.37 5.77
C PRO A 215 -2.08 -14.37 4.24
N ARG A 216 -2.17 -15.55 3.63
CA ARG A 216 -2.14 -15.74 2.17
C ARG A 216 -3.46 -15.29 1.55
N GLU A 217 -4.56 -15.73 2.15
CA GLU A 217 -5.90 -15.52 1.62
C GLU A 217 -6.91 -15.43 2.76
N LEU A 218 -7.95 -14.62 2.57
CA LEU A 218 -9.10 -14.55 3.45
C LEU A 218 -10.37 -14.79 2.63
N ILE A 219 -11.10 -15.85 2.96
CA ILE A 219 -12.29 -16.29 2.22
C ILE A 219 -13.51 -16.08 3.11
N PHE A 220 -14.45 -15.28 2.63
CA PHE A 220 -15.74 -15.04 3.25
C PHE A 220 -16.80 -15.89 2.58
N THR A 221 -17.45 -16.77 3.34
CA THR A 221 -18.59 -17.58 2.90
C THR A 221 -19.80 -17.33 3.79
N ALA A 222 -20.99 -17.77 3.39
CA ALA A 222 -22.20 -17.56 4.19
C ALA A 222 -22.10 -18.15 5.63
N LYS A 223 -21.36 -19.25 5.81
CA LYS A 223 -21.29 -20.00 7.08
C LYS A 223 -20.02 -19.73 7.89
N GLU A 224 -18.93 -19.41 7.22
CA GLU A 224 -17.62 -19.28 7.86
C GLU A 224 -16.70 -18.29 7.11
N ILE A 225 -15.77 -17.73 7.87
CA ILE A 225 -14.66 -16.92 7.40
C ILE A 225 -13.41 -17.77 7.59
N GLN A 226 -12.71 -18.04 6.49
CA GLN A 226 -11.51 -18.85 6.48
C GLN A 226 -10.29 -17.95 6.30
N LEU A 227 -9.39 -17.94 7.28
CA LEU A 227 -8.08 -17.30 7.17
C LEU A 227 -7.04 -18.35 6.86
N GLN A 228 -6.47 -18.29 5.65
CA GLN A 228 -5.42 -19.20 5.23
C GLN A 228 -4.06 -18.54 5.49
N PRO A 229 -3.28 -19.03 6.48
CA PRO A 229 -1.91 -18.57 6.65
C PRO A 229 -1.04 -19.08 5.49
N PHE A 230 0.14 -18.50 5.31
CA PHE A 230 1.13 -19.06 4.38
C PHE A 230 1.66 -20.43 4.83
N TRP A 231 1.71 -20.65 6.15
CA TRP A 231 2.20 -21.89 6.76
C TRP A 231 1.22 -22.32 7.87
N GLY A 232 0.90 -23.61 7.91
CA GLY A 232 0.04 -24.19 8.94
C GLY A 232 -1.43 -24.33 8.52
N PRO A 233 -2.27 -24.83 9.43
CA PRO A 233 -3.69 -25.10 9.13
C PRO A 233 -4.50 -23.80 9.01
N PRO A 234 -5.57 -23.81 8.20
CA PRO A 234 -6.48 -22.67 8.10
C PRO A 234 -7.18 -22.40 9.43
N GLN A 235 -7.37 -21.13 9.74
CA GLN A 235 -8.19 -20.70 10.87
C GLN A 235 -9.62 -20.46 10.40
N LEU A 236 -10.58 -21.07 11.08
CA LEU A 236 -12.01 -20.98 10.74
C LEU A 236 -12.73 -20.16 11.80
N PHE A 237 -13.48 -19.17 11.35
CA PHE A 237 -14.35 -18.35 12.20
C PHE A 237 -15.79 -18.51 11.72
N LYS A 238 -16.70 -18.91 12.61
CA LYS A 238 -18.10 -19.07 12.22
C LYS A 238 -18.82 -17.73 12.14
N THR A 239 -19.67 -17.56 11.14
CA THR A 239 -20.33 -16.26 10.86
C THR A 239 -21.49 -15.97 11.82
N ASP A 240 -22.10 -17.01 12.39
CA ASP A 240 -23.10 -16.90 13.46
C ASP A 240 -22.52 -16.30 14.75
N GLN A 241 -21.19 -16.35 14.91
CA GLN A 241 -20.48 -15.78 16.05
C GLN A 241 -20.09 -14.32 15.85
N ILE A 242 -20.42 -13.67 14.73
CA ILE A 242 -20.08 -12.26 14.50
C ILE A 242 -20.90 -11.38 15.44
N GLN A 243 -20.20 -10.67 16.34
CA GLN A 243 -20.81 -9.72 17.28
C GLN A 243 -20.87 -8.32 16.67
N SER A 244 -19.77 -7.86 16.05
CA SER A 244 -19.72 -6.53 15.43
C SER A 244 -18.65 -6.44 14.34
N LEU A 245 -18.92 -5.56 13.37
CA LEU A 245 -18.05 -5.21 12.25
C LEU A 245 -17.77 -3.72 12.34
N LEU A 246 -16.54 -3.36 12.69
CA LEU A 246 -16.14 -1.99 13.01
C LEU A 246 -14.78 -1.67 12.37
N ILE A 247 -14.61 -0.42 11.98
CA ILE A 247 -13.28 0.16 11.74
C ILE A 247 -12.94 0.87 13.05
N GLU A 248 -11.86 0.44 13.69
CA GLU A 248 -11.42 1.03 14.95
C GLU A 248 -10.27 1.99 14.64
N GLU A 249 -10.35 3.22 15.15
CA GLU A 249 -9.26 4.19 14.99
C GLU A 249 -8.14 3.79 15.94
N GLN A 250 -7.16 3.05 15.43
CA GLN A 250 -5.98 2.70 16.20
C GLN A 250 -4.96 3.83 16.04
N VAL A 251 -5.14 4.87 16.87
CA VAL A 251 -4.14 5.93 17.01
C VAL A 251 -2.89 5.31 17.63
N SER A 252 -1.75 5.50 16.98
CA SER A 252 -0.39 5.17 17.44
C SER A 252 0.11 3.74 17.18
N PHE A 253 0.31 3.40 15.91
CA PHE A 253 1.55 2.70 15.58
C PHE A 253 2.64 3.73 15.26
N THR A 254 3.70 3.73 16.05
CA THR A 254 4.97 4.30 15.61
C THR A 254 5.50 3.35 14.53
N ARG A 255 5.05 3.55 13.30
CA ARG A 255 5.61 2.79 12.19
C ARG A 255 7.00 3.36 11.96
N THR A 256 8.02 2.65 12.44
CA THR A 256 9.40 2.89 12.02
C THR A 256 9.48 2.52 10.55
N ILE A 257 9.11 3.46 9.68
CA ILE A 257 9.24 3.29 8.24
C ILE A 257 10.73 3.30 7.96
N ARG A 258 11.30 2.10 7.80
CA ARG A 258 12.51 1.73 7.03
C ARG A 258 13.76 2.61 7.12
N MET A 259 13.88 3.46 8.13
CA MET A 259 15.09 4.15 8.54
C MET A 259 15.13 4.18 10.06
N PRO A 260 16.13 3.56 10.71
CA PRO A 260 16.19 3.44 12.17
C PRO A 260 16.22 4.79 12.92
N TRP A 261 16.51 5.90 12.22
CA TRP A 261 16.57 7.26 12.78
C TRP A 261 15.29 8.08 12.67
N MET A 262 14.23 7.63 11.97
CA MET A 262 13.01 8.42 11.78
C MET A 262 11.77 7.67 12.28
N LYS A 263 11.17 8.18 13.37
CA LYS A 263 9.92 7.67 13.93
C LYS A 263 8.76 8.50 13.38
N ILE A 264 7.99 7.93 12.46
CA ILE A 264 6.80 8.57 11.93
C ILE A 264 5.58 7.98 12.66
N ARG A 265 4.75 8.84 13.25
CA ARG A 265 3.45 8.44 13.76
C ARG A 265 2.50 8.34 12.58
N VAL A 266 1.94 7.17 12.35
CA VAL A 266 0.95 6.94 11.31
C VAL A 266 -0.33 6.47 12.00
N THR A 267 -1.44 7.17 11.74
CA THR A 267 -2.77 6.69 12.11
C THR A 267 -3.18 5.63 11.10
N VAL A 268 -3.56 4.45 11.59
CA VAL A 268 -3.96 3.32 10.75
C VAL A 268 -5.39 2.96 11.13
N HIS A 269 -6.21 2.64 10.12
CA HIS A 269 -7.61 2.29 10.31
C HIS A 269 -7.85 0.80 9.99
N PRO A 270 -7.46 -0.13 10.87
CA PRO A 270 -7.71 -1.55 10.65
C PRO A 270 -9.21 -1.87 10.69
N LEU A 271 -9.61 -2.85 9.89
CA LEU A 271 -10.95 -3.43 9.95
C LEU A 271 -10.95 -4.56 10.98
N ILE A 272 -11.80 -4.47 12.00
CA ILE A 272 -11.90 -5.44 13.09
C ILE A 272 -13.26 -6.12 13.04
N ILE A 273 -13.23 -7.45 12.94
CA ILE A 273 -14.40 -8.32 13.08
C ILE A 273 -14.35 -8.93 14.47
N LYS A 274 -15.25 -8.51 15.36
CA LYS A 274 -15.35 -9.05 16.73
C LYS A 274 -16.33 -10.22 16.73
N PHE A 275 -15.90 -11.33 17.29
CA PHE A 275 -16.70 -12.54 17.49
C PHE A 275 -17.04 -12.71 18.97
N TYR A 276 -18.11 -13.46 19.25
CA TYR A 276 -18.40 -13.90 20.61
C TYR A 276 -17.21 -14.68 21.22
N ALA A 277 -17.11 -14.68 22.56
CA ALA A 277 -16.00 -15.25 23.32
C ALA A 277 -14.65 -14.49 23.18
N GLY A 278 -14.68 -13.20 22.84
CA GLY A 278 -13.50 -12.31 22.87
C GLY A 278 -12.51 -12.51 21.72
N LYS A 279 -12.84 -13.37 20.75
CA LYS A 279 -12.03 -13.54 19.54
C LYS A 279 -12.26 -12.37 18.59
N HIS A 280 -11.20 -11.91 17.93
CA HIS A 280 -11.29 -10.84 16.96
C HIS A 280 -10.36 -11.13 15.77
N LEU A 281 -10.84 -10.82 14.56
CA LEU A 281 -10.04 -10.85 13.35
C LEU A 281 -9.69 -9.41 13.00
N VAL A 282 -8.40 -9.11 12.90
CA VAL A 282 -7.88 -7.80 12.50
C VAL A 282 -7.34 -7.90 11.09
N ILE A 283 -7.85 -7.06 10.20
CA ILE A 283 -7.35 -6.92 8.83
C ILE A 283 -6.73 -5.53 8.75
N GLU A 284 -5.41 -5.48 8.56
CA GLU A 284 -4.68 -4.22 8.49
C GLU A 284 -5.09 -3.43 7.24
N GLU A 285 -5.18 -2.11 7.36
CA GLU A 285 -5.50 -1.20 6.25
C GLU A 285 -4.60 -1.45 5.01
N GLY A 286 -3.31 -1.66 5.22
CA GLY A 286 -2.37 -1.98 4.14
C GLY A 286 -2.63 -3.32 3.44
N GLN A 287 -3.26 -4.30 4.12
CA GLN A 287 -3.67 -5.57 3.50
C GLN A 287 -4.94 -5.38 2.67
N ILE A 288 -5.91 -4.62 3.19
CA ILE A 288 -7.15 -4.28 2.48
C ILE A 288 -6.82 -3.55 1.17
N TRP A 289 -5.84 -2.66 1.19
CA TRP A 289 -5.40 -1.96 -0.01
C TRP A 289 -4.73 -2.86 -1.05
N GLN A 290 -4.05 -3.92 -0.64
CA GLN A 290 -3.40 -4.86 -1.56
C GLN A 290 -4.40 -5.64 -2.41
N VAL A 291 -5.64 -5.76 -1.95
CA VAL A 291 -6.74 -6.45 -2.64
C VAL A 291 -7.71 -5.48 -3.31
N GLY A 292 -7.31 -4.21 -3.46
CA GLY A 292 -8.05 -3.22 -4.24
C GLY A 292 -9.18 -2.49 -3.51
N TYR A 293 -9.48 -2.85 -2.26
CA TYR A 293 -10.57 -2.24 -1.49
C TYR A 293 -10.11 -1.05 -0.63
N SER A 294 -11.02 -0.14 -0.30
CA SER A 294 -10.92 0.76 0.86
C SER A 294 -11.43 0.04 2.12
N PRO A 295 -10.95 0.39 3.34
CA PRO A 295 -11.47 -0.19 4.58
C PRO A 295 -13.00 -0.06 4.73
N GLU A 296 -13.54 1.09 4.36
CA GLU A 296 -14.97 1.39 4.45
C GLU A 296 -15.76 0.62 3.41
N ARG A 297 -15.25 0.53 2.17
CA ARG A 297 -15.92 -0.23 1.11
C ARG A 297 -15.96 -1.71 1.48
N LEU A 298 -14.84 -2.27 1.97
CA LEU A 298 -14.83 -3.64 2.46
C LEU A 298 -15.79 -3.82 3.64
N LEU A 299 -15.84 -2.88 4.59
CA LEU A 299 -16.79 -2.93 5.70
C LEU A 299 -18.24 -2.98 5.20
N ASP A 300 -18.62 -2.15 4.24
CA ASP A 300 -19.99 -2.12 3.72
C ASP A 300 -20.32 -3.37 2.92
N THR A 301 -19.39 -3.87 2.11
CA THR A 301 -19.52 -5.17 1.45
C THR A 301 -19.76 -6.27 2.49
N LEU A 302 -18.99 -6.30 3.57
CA LEU A 302 -19.18 -7.28 4.64
C LEU A 302 -20.50 -7.09 5.39
N ARG A 303 -20.98 -5.86 5.59
CA ARG A 303 -22.30 -5.59 6.20
C ARG A 303 -23.47 -6.00 5.31
N GLN A 304 -23.31 -5.91 4.00
CA GLN A 304 -24.30 -6.41 3.04
C GLN A 304 -24.34 -7.94 3.05
N LEU A 305 -23.16 -8.58 3.05
CA LEU A 305 -23.01 -10.03 3.07
C LEU A 305 -23.41 -10.68 4.40
N TYR A 306 -23.02 -10.05 5.50
CA TYR A 306 -23.33 -10.45 6.87
C TYR A 306 -24.16 -9.34 7.49
N ARG A 307 -25.50 -9.44 7.43
CA ARG A 307 -26.34 -8.57 8.25
C ARG A 307 -26.01 -8.84 9.72
N PRO A 308 -25.41 -7.89 10.46
CA PRO A 308 -25.19 -8.09 11.88
C PRO A 308 -26.56 -8.24 12.53
N GLN A 309 -26.84 -9.39 13.15
CA GLN A 309 -28.06 -9.57 13.92
C GLN A 309 -28.02 -8.60 15.09
N LYS A 310 -29.06 -7.77 15.24
CA LYS A 310 -29.15 -6.87 16.40
C LYS A 310 -29.24 -7.74 17.66
N PRO A 311 -28.52 -7.39 18.74
CA PRO A 311 -28.52 -8.17 19.99
C PRO A 311 -29.91 -8.39 20.62
N GLY A 312 -30.95 -7.65 20.19
CA GLY A 312 -32.34 -7.85 20.63
C GLY A 312 -33.11 -8.98 19.93
N GLU A 313 -32.70 -9.46 18.76
CA GLU A 313 -33.42 -10.52 18.02
C GLU A 313 -33.09 -11.94 18.51
N GLN A 314 -31.94 -12.12 19.15
CA GLN A 314 -31.57 -13.40 19.76
C GLN A 314 -32.41 -13.72 21.00
N LEU A 315 -32.79 -12.71 21.79
CA LEU A 315 -33.67 -12.88 22.95
C LEU A 315 -35.11 -13.24 22.54
N LEU A 316 -35.60 -12.68 21.44
CA LEU A 316 -36.93 -13.03 20.89
C LEU A 316 -36.96 -14.45 20.32
N ARG A 317 -35.89 -14.91 19.66
CA ARG A 317 -35.80 -16.30 19.16
C ARG A 317 -35.58 -17.33 20.27
N ALA A 318 -34.79 -16.99 21.30
CA ALA A 318 -34.62 -17.84 22.47
C ALA A 318 -35.91 -17.94 23.31
N GLY A 319 -36.69 -16.86 23.39
CA GLY A 319 -38.01 -16.84 24.02
C GLY A 319 -39.07 -17.65 23.27
N GLN A 320 -39.08 -17.58 21.94
CA GLN A 320 -40.04 -18.33 21.10
C GLN A 320 -39.77 -19.83 21.07
N ASN A 321 -38.51 -20.27 21.15
CA ASN A 321 -38.20 -21.70 21.25
C ASN A 321 -38.53 -22.29 22.63
N LYS A 322 -38.57 -21.47 23.69
CA LYS A 322 -38.96 -21.91 25.04
C LYS A 322 -40.48 -21.96 25.25
N GLN A 323 -41.26 -21.32 24.37
CA GLN A 323 -42.73 -21.43 24.34
C GLN A 323 -43.23 -22.56 23.43
N ARG A 324 -42.33 -23.25 22.72
CA ARG A 324 -42.65 -24.40 21.85
C ARG A 324 -42.11 -25.74 22.38
N SER A 325 -41.53 -25.76 23.58
CA SER A 325 -41.08 -26.97 24.28
C SER A 325 -42.00 -27.31 25.42
#